data_AF-A0A498HR46-F1
#
_entry.id   AF-A0A498HR46-F1
#
_cell.length_a   1.000
_cell.length_b   1.000
_cell.length_c   1.000
_cell.angle_alpha   90.00
_cell.angle_beta   90.00
_cell.angle_gamma   90.00
#
_symmetry.space_group_name_H-M   'P 1'
#
loop_
_entity.id
_entity.type
_entity.pdbx_description
1 polymer ?
#
loop_
_entity_poly.entity_id
_entity_poly.type
_entity_poly.pdbx_seq_one_letter_code
_entity_poly.pdbx_strand_id
1 'polypeptide(L)'
;MASSGSWTARQNKLFENALAVYDKDTPDRWHNLARAVGGKSVEEVKRHYQMLVEDVSKIEAGEVPLPNYRRSGGGSTKSYSRDIDQEDRMKSLRIQ
;
A
#
# COMPACT_ATOMS: atom_id res chain seq x y z
N MET A 1 9.00 18.94 26.33
CA MET A 1 8.52 17.76 25.60
C MET A 1 9.19 17.76 24.25
N ALA A 2 10.00 16.75 23.93
CA ALA A 2 10.73 16.71 22.67
C ALA A 2 9.72 16.62 21.52
N SER A 3 9.67 17.64 20.67
CA SER A 3 8.99 17.59 19.39
C SER A 3 9.70 16.55 18.53
N SER A 4 9.25 15.29 18.60
CA SER A 4 9.59 14.29 17.58
C SER A 4 9.08 14.84 16.25
N GLY A 5 9.97 15.48 15.48
CA GLY A 5 9.60 16.16 14.25
C GLY A 5 8.75 15.24 13.38
N SER A 6 7.63 15.73 12.85
CA SER A 6 6.73 14.92 12.03
C SER A 6 7.52 14.17 10.94
N TRP A 7 7.17 12.91 10.68
CA TRP A 7 7.79 12.13 9.61
C TRP A 7 7.46 12.78 8.27
N THR A 8 8.49 13.19 7.53
CA THR A 8 8.29 13.68 6.17
C THR A 8 8.00 12.51 5.22
N ALA A 9 7.31 12.78 4.11
CA ALA A 9 7.07 11.77 3.08
C ALA A 9 8.38 11.13 2.55
N ARG A 10 9.46 11.93 2.46
CA ARG A 10 10.78 11.45 2.07
C ARG A 10 11.35 10.47 3.10
N GLN A 11 11.29 10.82 4.39
CA GLN A 11 11.75 9.92 5.46
C GLN A 11 10.95 8.63 5.51
N ASN A 12 9.62 8.71 5.35
CA ASN A 12 8.77 7.52 5.32
C ASN A 12 9.15 6.59 4.15
N LYS A 13 9.38 7.16 2.96
CA LYS A 13 9.84 6.38 1.81
C LYS A 13 11.21 5.72 2.04
N LEU A 14 12.15 6.44 2.66
CA LEU A 14 13.45 5.85 3.03
C LEU A 14 13.30 4.73 4.06
N PHE A 15 12.39 4.90 5.02
CA PHE A 15 12.09 3.88 6.01
C PHE A 15 11.51 2.61 5.38
N GLU A 16 10.51 2.73 4.50
CA GLU A 16 9.93 1.59 3.78
C GLU A 16 10.97 0.86 2.92
N ASN A 17 11.79 1.61 2.16
CA ASN A 17 12.88 1.03 1.40
C ASN A 17 13.89 0.29 2.30
N ALA A 18 14.22 0.86 3.45
CA ALA A 18 15.15 0.25 4.37
C ALA A 18 14.55 -1.00 5.06
N LEU A 19 13.23 -1.06 5.29
CA LEU A 19 12.56 -2.28 5.76
C LEU A 19 12.65 -3.43 4.74
N ALA A 20 12.66 -3.11 3.43
CA ALA A 20 12.83 -4.10 2.37
C ALA A 20 14.26 -4.63 2.26
N VAL A 21 15.26 -3.84 2.67
CA VAL A 21 16.69 -4.22 2.65
C VAL A 21 17.09 -4.94 3.94
N TYR A 22 16.64 -4.45 5.10
CA TYR A 22 16.97 -4.98 6.42
C TYR A 22 15.78 -5.76 6.98
N ASP A 23 15.81 -7.07 6.76
CA ASP A 23 14.81 -8.00 7.25
C ASP A 23 14.84 -8.14 8.79
N LYS A 24 13.99 -9.02 9.32
CA LYS A 24 13.85 -9.24 10.77
C LYS A 24 15.08 -9.89 11.42
N ASP A 25 15.88 -10.62 10.65
CA ASP A 25 17.01 -11.41 11.14
C ASP A 25 18.34 -10.64 11.00
N THR A 26 18.31 -9.48 10.34
CA THR A 26 19.42 -8.53 10.21
C THR A 26 19.93 -8.08 11.60
N PRO A 27 21.21 -8.33 11.94
CA PRO A 27 21.82 -7.77 13.14
C PRO A 27 21.75 -6.25 13.15
N ASP A 28 21.53 -5.66 14.33
CA ASP A 28 21.44 -4.21 14.51
C ASP A 28 20.43 -3.51 13.56
N ARG A 29 19.38 -4.24 13.13
CA ARG A 29 18.35 -3.77 12.20
C ARG A 29 17.91 -2.33 12.44
N TRP A 30 17.61 -1.99 13.69
CA TRP A 30 17.12 -0.66 14.06
C TRP A 30 18.16 0.45 13.89
N HIS A 31 19.43 0.17 14.17
CA HIS A 31 20.52 1.12 13.92
C HIS A 31 20.72 1.32 12.42
N ASN A 32 20.65 0.24 11.63
CA ASN A 32 20.73 0.30 10.18
C ASN A 32 19.58 1.10 9.56
N LEU A 33 18.36 0.90 10.04
CA LEU A 33 17.17 1.67 9.64
C LEU A 33 17.32 3.15 9.99
N ALA A 34 17.70 3.50 11.21
CA ALA A 34 17.89 4.88 11.64
C ALA A 34 18.96 5.60 10.80
N ARG A 35 20.06 4.91 10.49
CA ARG A 35 21.12 5.43 9.61
C ARG A 35 20.63 5.63 8.18
N ALA A 36 19.82 4.71 7.64
CA ALA A 36 19.30 4.80 6.28
C ALA A 36 18.25 5.91 6.11
N VAL A 37 17.39 6.11 7.10
CA VAL A 37 16.37 7.18 7.09
C VAL A 37 17.02 8.56 7.24
N GLY A 38 17.99 8.68 8.15
CA GLY A 38 18.67 9.94 8.47
C GLY A 38 17.77 10.92 9.26
N GLY A 39 18.34 11.55 10.28
CA GLY A 39 17.62 12.54 11.10
C GLY A 39 16.49 11.95 11.96
N LYS A 40 16.51 10.63 12.19
CA LYS A 40 15.61 9.91 13.11
C LYS A 40 16.41 9.04 14.07
N SER A 41 16.02 9.04 15.34
CA SER A 41 16.62 8.16 16.34
C SER A 41 16.13 6.71 16.17
N VAL A 42 16.87 5.77 16.76
CA VAL A 42 16.48 4.35 16.80
C VAL A 42 15.12 4.17 17.47
N GLU A 43 14.84 4.94 18.52
CA GLU A 43 13.57 4.91 19.26
C GLU A 43 12.42 5.46 18.41
N GLU A 44 12.67 6.53 17.64
CA GLU A 44 11.68 7.05 16.68
C GLU A 44 11.35 6.05 15.58
N VAL A 45 12.36 5.37 15.04
CA VAL A 45 12.18 4.32 14.02
C VAL A 45 11.40 3.13 14.59
N LYS A 46 11.74 2.66 15.79
CA LYS A 46 11.01 1.57 16.46
C LYS A 46 9.54 1.91 16.69
N ARG A 47 9.26 3.12 17.18
CA ARG A 47 7.89 3.60 17.38
C ARG A 47 7.11 3.68 16.06
N HIS A 48 7.75 4.19 15.01
CA HIS A 48 7.15 4.28 13.68
C HIS A 48 6.82 2.90 13.11
N TYR A 49 7.72 1.93 13.29
CA TYR A 49 7.47 0.55 12.94
C TYR A 49 6.29 -0.07 13.71
N GLN A 50 6.18 0.18 15.01
CA GLN A 50 5.05 -0.32 15.82
C GLN A 50 3.71 0.22 15.31
N MET A 51 3.62 1.50 14.99
CA MET A 51 2.41 2.09 14.39
C MET A 51 2.08 1.44 13.04
N LEU A 52 3.09 1.22 12.19
CA LEU A 52 2.89 0.53 10.91
C LEU A 52 2.33 -0.89 11.10
N VAL A 53 2.85 -1.66 12.06
CA VAL A 53 2.36 -3.00 12.36
C VAL A 53 0.92 -2.98 12.86
N GLU A 54 0.58 -2.02 13.73
CA GLU A 54 -0.78 -1.84 14.23
C GLU A 54 -1.75 -1.48 13.09
N ASP A 55 -1.36 -0.56 12.20
CA ASP A 55 -2.17 -0.16 11.04
C ASP A 55 -2.41 -1.34 10.09
N VAL A 56 -1.37 -2.11 9.77
CA VAL A 56 -1.50 -3.33 8.96
C VAL A 56 -2.44 -4.33 9.63
N SER A 57 -2.29 -4.54 10.94
CA SER A 57 -3.16 -5.45 11.70
C SER A 57 -4.64 -5.02 11.63
N LYS A 58 -4.92 -3.71 11.72
CA LYS A 58 -6.30 -3.19 11.59
C LYS A 58 -6.86 -3.38 10.19
N ILE A 59 -6.04 -3.20 9.16
CA ILE A 59 -6.43 -3.43 7.76
C ILE A 59 -6.77 -4.92 7.57
N GLU A 60 -5.92 -5.83 8.05
CA GLU A 60 -6.11 -7.27 7.94
C GLU A 60 -7.32 -7.78 8.74
N ALA A 61 -7.60 -7.16 9.89
CA ALA A 61 -8.79 -7.44 10.69
C ALA A 61 -10.10 -6.89 10.07
N GLY A 62 -10.02 -6.10 8.99
CA GLY A 62 -11.18 -5.46 8.37
C GLY A 62 -11.74 -4.28 9.17
N GLU A 63 -10.95 -3.74 10.11
CA GLU A 63 -11.33 -2.59 10.94
C GLU A 63 -11.18 -1.24 10.22
N VAL A 64 -10.54 -1.25 9.04
CA VAL A 64 -10.44 -0.08 8.17
C VAL A 64 -11.58 -0.10 7.15
N PRO A 65 -12.50 0.88 7.18
CA PRO A 65 -13.60 0.93 6.21
C PRO A 65 -13.04 1.12 4.81
N LEU A 66 -13.43 0.24 3.89
CA LEU A 66 -13.08 0.40 2.48
C LEU A 66 -13.66 1.71 1.95
N PRO A 67 -12.92 2.47 1.12
CA PRO A 67 -13.48 3.61 0.41
C PRO A 67 -14.76 3.20 -0.32
N ASN A 68 -15.76 4.08 -0.33
CA ASN A 68 -16.93 3.89 -1.16
C ASN A 68 -16.53 4.06 -2.63
N TYR A 69 -15.98 3.01 -3.22
CA TYR A 69 -15.78 2.90 -4.66
C TYR A 69 -17.16 2.87 -5.29
N ARG A 70 -17.73 4.06 -5.57
CA ARG A 70 -18.93 4.18 -6.39
C ARG A 70 -18.70 3.33 -7.62
N ARG A 71 -19.49 2.27 -7.78
CA ARG A 71 -19.57 1.52 -9.04
C ARG A 71 -19.97 2.53 -10.12
N SER A 72 -18.99 3.04 -10.86
CA SER A 72 -19.25 3.64 -12.16
C SER A 72 -19.75 2.50 -13.05
N GLY A 73 -21.07 2.32 -13.10
CA GLY A 73 -21.68 1.19 -13.82
C GLY A 73 -22.94 0.59 -13.22
N GLY A 74 -23.69 1.31 -12.38
CA GLY A 74 -25.11 0.99 -12.14
C GLY A 74 -25.94 1.42 -13.35
N GLY A 75 -25.74 0.74 -14.49
CA GLY A 75 -26.56 0.91 -15.68
C GLY A 75 -28.02 0.68 -15.32
N SER A 76 -28.85 1.67 -15.68
CA SER A 76 -30.30 1.54 -15.69
C SER A 76 -30.69 0.20 -16.28
N THR A 77 -31.67 -0.46 -15.67
CA THR A 77 -32.42 -1.56 -16.28
C THR A 77 -32.89 -1.15 -17.67
N LYS A 78 -32.10 -1.49 -18.70
CA LYS A 78 -32.55 -1.62 -20.08
C LYS A 78 -32.02 -2.95 -20.57
N SER A 79 -32.94 -3.91 -20.59
CA SER A 79 -32.81 -5.16 -21.33
C SER A 79 -32.43 -4.80 -22.77
N TYR A 80 -31.20 -5.12 -23.18
CA TYR A 80 -30.86 -5.28 -24.58
C TYR A 80 -30.62 -6.76 -24.79
N SER A 81 -31.40 -7.32 -25.72
CA SER A 81 -31.39 -8.72 -26.12
C SER A 81 -29.97 -9.27 -26.30
N ARG A 82 -29.83 -10.55 -25.92
CA ARG A 82 -28.90 -11.50 -26.55
C ARG A 82 -28.92 -11.32 -28.07
N ASP A 83 -27.82 -11.71 -28.72
CA ASP A 83 -27.63 -11.78 -30.18
C ASP A 83 -26.76 -10.64 -30.74
N ILE A 84 -25.48 -10.60 -30.35
CA ILE A 84 -24.41 -10.08 -31.21
C ILE A 84 -23.29 -11.13 -31.25
N ASP A 85 -23.06 -11.63 -32.45
CA ASP A 85 -22.31 -12.83 -32.81
C ASP A 85 -20.86 -12.90 -32.30
N GLN A 86 -20.52 -14.08 -31.80
CA GLN A 86 -19.21 -14.45 -31.26
C GLN A 86 -18.09 -14.40 -32.32
N GLU A 87 -18.44 -14.42 -33.61
CA GLU A 87 -17.51 -14.39 -34.74
C GLU A 87 -16.77 -13.07 -34.88
N ASP A 88 -17.44 -11.93 -34.71
CA ASP A 88 -16.80 -10.62 -34.85
C ASP A 88 -15.84 -10.35 -33.69
N ARG A 89 -16.11 -10.95 -32.53
CA ARG A 89 -15.21 -10.92 -31.38
C ARG A 89 -13.95 -11.77 -31.57
N MET A 90 -13.99 -12.82 -32.41
CA MET A 90 -12.80 -13.61 -32.73
C MET A 90 -11.95 -13.01 -33.85
N LYS A 91 -12.51 -12.15 -34.70
CA LYS A 91 -11.74 -11.47 -35.76
C LYS A 91 -10.79 -10.41 -35.20
N SER A 92 -11.13 -9.76 -34.09
CA SER A 92 -10.31 -8.72 -33.45
C SER A 92 -9.12 -9.26 -32.65
N LEU A 93 -8.99 -10.59 -32.50
CA LEU A 93 -7.91 -11.23 -31.75
C LEU A 93 -6.76 -11.75 -32.63
N ARG A 94 -6.87 -11.62 -33.95
CA ARG A 94 -5.77 -11.97 -34.86
C ARG A 94 -4.80 -10.78 -34.97
N ILE A 95 -3.72 -10.84 -34.19
CA ILE A 95 -2.57 -9.94 -34.28
C ILE A 95 -1.91 -10.20 -35.65
N GLN A 96 -1.78 -9.15 -36.48
CA GLN A 96 -1.04 -9.18 -37.75
C GLN A 96 0.46 -9.25 -37.51
#